data_AF-A0A7K2Q5K7-F1
#
_entry.id   AF-A0A7K2Q5K7-F1
#
_cell.length_a   1.000
_cell.length_b   1.000
_cell.length_c   1.000
_cell.angle_alpha   90.00
_cell.angle_beta   90.00
_cell.angle_gamma   90.00
#
_symmetry.space_group_name_H-M   'P 1'
#
loop_
_entity.id
_entity.type
_entity.pdbx_description
1 polymer ?
#
loop_
_entity_poly.entity_id
_entity_poly.type
_entity_poly.pdbx_seq_one_letter_code
_entity_poly.pdbx_strand_id
1 'polypeptide(L)'
;GRPALRGTSAAERAALTELLQVCAWILFDAERHRISRQLSHRALALARTLPEGAPSVELLVLSVLSLQEEHLGRPAASLRISSSVLAGRDLPARVAAVFHVREARARARLGQGRRALRSLATARELLADGPSPRDPSWTWWFDRSELDGHHGLALADLGDPDTAAALLHEATAAGDAPAYRSLFSAELACLLARAGAWRETDARLSGLVESIPEIGSVRALGALARTARTIERGPRVPRGLRDTAGCLTAALRAQAGATHPAFRRIRRP
;
A
#
# COMPACT_ATOMS: atom_id res chain seq x y z
N GLY A 1 -15.33 28.36 -11.37
CA GLY A 1 -16.20 27.82 -12.43
C GLY A 1 -15.76 26.41 -12.77
N ARG A 2 -16.68 25.45 -12.83
CA ARG A 2 -16.39 24.11 -13.40
C ARG A 2 -16.23 24.28 -14.92
N PRO A 3 -15.12 23.88 -15.54
CA PRO A 3 -15.06 23.85 -17.00
C PRO A 3 -16.11 22.84 -17.47
N ALA A 4 -16.98 23.28 -18.36
CA ALA A 4 -17.98 22.45 -18.97
C ALA A 4 -17.27 21.40 -19.83
N LEU A 5 -17.35 20.11 -19.44
CA LEU A 5 -17.01 18.98 -20.31
C LEU A 5 -18.04 18.81 -21.44
N ARG A 6 -18.54 19.92 -22.00
CA ARG A 6 -19.45 19.94 -23.14
C ARG A 6 -18.60 19.78 -24.39
N GLY A 7 -18.57 18.55 -24.94
CA GLY A 7 -17.86 18.22 -26.17
C GLY A 7 -16.81 17.10 -26.05
N THR A 8 -16.49 16.66 -24.83
CA THR A 8 -15.53 15.56 -24.61
C THR A 8 -16.20 14.22 -24.91
N SER A 9 -15.61 13.39 -25.77
CA SER A 9 -16.08 12.03 -26.10
C SER A 9 -16.05 11.09 -24.89
N ALA A 10 -16.76 9.96 -24.96
CA ALA A 10 -16.68 8.94 -23.91
C ALA A 10 -15.26 8.37 -23.74
N ALA A 11 -14.52 8.21 -24.85
CA ALA A 11 -13.15 7.74 -24.85
C ALA A 11 -12.19 8.71 -24.14
N GLU A 12 -12.31 10.02 -24.41
CA GLU A 12 -11.51 11.03 -23.72
C GLU A 12 -11.81 11.10 -22.21
N ARG A 13 -13.09 10.92 -21.82
CA ARG A 13 -13.46 10.82 -20.40
C ARG A 13 -12.89 9.55 -19.75
N ALA A 14 -12.86 8.42 -20.46
CA ALA A 14 -12.25 7.20 -19.95
C ALA A 14 -10.73 7.38 -19.75
N ALA A 15 -10.02 7.90 -20.75
CA ALA A 15 -8.59 8.19 -20.66
C ALA A 15 -8.27 9.18 -19.52
N LEU A 16 -9.08 10.23 -19.35
CA LEU A 16 -8.91 11.17 -18.24
C LEU A 16 -9.18 10.50 -16.88
N THR A 17 -10.13 9.56 -16.80
CA THR A 17 -10.41 8.81 -15.56
C THR A 17 -9.20 7.97 -15.16
N GLU A 18 -8.61 7.24 -16.11
CA GLU A 18 -7.41 6.44 -15.90
C GLU A 18 -6.20 7.30 -15.51
N LEU A 19 -5.98 8.42 -16.21
CA LEU A 19 -4.90 9.35 -15.87
C LEU A 19 -5.05 9.89 -14.44
N LEU A 20 -6.26 10.32 -14.06
CA LEU A 20 -6.53 10.80 -12.71
C LEU A 20 -6.30 9.70 -11.67
N GLN A 21 -6.67 8.46 -11.97
CA GLN A 21 -6.43 7.30 -11.09
C GLN A 21 -4.92 7.06 -10.91
N VAL A 22 -4.13 7.04 -11.99
CA VAL A 22 -2.68 6.80 -11.93
C VAL A 22 -1.99 7.94 -11.16
N CYS A 23 -2.35 9.19 -11.46
CA CYS A 23 -1.83 10.34 -10.70
C CYS A 23 -2.20 10.26 -9.21
N ALA A 24 -3.42 9.82 -8.89
CA ALA A 24 -3.85 9.66 -7.50
C ALA A 24 -3.03 8.59 -6.77
N TRP A 25 -2.72 7.47 -7.44
CA TRP A 25 -1.85 6.41 -6.90
C TRP A 25 -0.43 6.92 -6.65
N ILE A 26 0.20 7.55 -7.65
CA ILE A 26 1.57 8.10 -7.52
C ILE A 26 1.63 9.11 -6.37
N LEU A 27 0.63 10.00 -6.28
CA LEU A 27 0.58 10.99 -5.20
C LEU A 27 0.27 10.37 -3.83
N PHE A 28 -0.45 9.25 -3.77
CA PHE A 28 -0.61 8.50 -2.54
C PHE A 28 0.72 7.89 -2.10
N ASP A 29 1.44 7.25 -3.02
CA ASP A 29 2.72 6.62 -2.76
C ASP A 29 3.83 7.64 -2.42
N ALA A 30 3.69 8.86 -2.92
CA ALA A 30 4.50 10.02 -2.55
C ALA A 30 4.06 10.73 -1.24
N GLU A 31 3.12 10.16 -0.47
CA GLU A 31 2.57 10.71 0.79
C GLU A 31 1.87 12.09 0.61
N ARG A 32 1.43 12.43 -0.61
CA ARG A 32 0.71 13.68 -0.98
C ARG A 32 -0.81 13.50 -0.91
N HIS A 33 -1.29 13.10 0.26
CA HIS A 33 -2.64 12.56 0.43
C HIS A 33 -3.80 13.50 0.06
N ARG A 34 -3.68 14.81 0.33
CA ARG A 34 -4.76 15.77 0.03
C ARG A 34 -5.05 15.82 -1.47
N ILE A 35 -3.99 15.89 -2.28
CA ILE A 35 -4.11 15.97 -3.74
C ILE A 35 -4.52 14.61 -4.29
N SER A 36 -3.91 13.52 -3.79
CA SER A 36 -4.30 12.14 -4.15
C SER A 36 -5.82 11.93 -3.98
N ARG A 37 -6.40 12.24 -2.81
CA ARG A 37 -7.85 12.15 -2.60
C ARG A 37 -8.66 13.01 -3.57
N GLN A 38 -8.22 14.24 -3.82
CA GLN A 38 -8.90 15.13 -4.75
C GLN A 38 -8.96 14.53 -6.17
N LEU A 39 -7.87 13.93 -6.63
CA LEU A 39 -7.83 13.27 -7.94
C LEU A 39 -8.66 11.98 -7.95
N SER A 40 -8.60 11.15 -6.90
CA SER A 40 -9.46 9.96 -6.77
C SER A 40 -10.94 10.31 -6.84
N HIS A 41 -11.39 11.34 -6.13
CA HIS A 41 -12.79 11.76 -6.20
C HIS A 41 -13.19 12.32 -7.56
N ARG A 42 -12.27 12.99 -8.28
CA ARG A 42 -12.51 13.41 -9.66
C ARG A 42 -12.61 12.22 -10.61
N ALA A 43 -11.74 11.22 -10.45
CA ALA A 43 -11.80 9.97 -11.21
C ALA A 43 -13.13 9.25 -10.98
N LEU A 44 -13.57 9.08 -9.72
CA LEU A 44 -14.87 8.47 -9.40
C LEU A 44 -16.05 9.23 -10.01
N ALA A 45 -16.03 10.57 -9.93
CA ALA A 45 -17.09 11.40 -10.51
C ALA A 45 -17.16 11.25 -12.03
N LEU A 46 -16.01 11.09 -12.70
CA LEU A 46 -15.94 10.91 -14.14
C LEU A 46 -16.34 9.49 -14.56
N ALA A 47 -15.88 8.48 -13.83
CA ALA A 47 -16.22 7.07 -14.06
C ALA A 47 -17.74 6.86 -14.08
N ARG A 48 -18.49 7.51 -13.19
CA ARG A 48 -19.96 7.46 -13.13
C ARG A 48 -20.69 8.09 -14.32
N THR A 49 -19.97 8.81 -15.18
CA THR A 49 -20.53 9.40 -16.41
C THR A 49 -20.21 8.57 -17.67
N LEU A 50 -19.45 7.49 -17.52
CA LEU A 50 -19.12 6.57 -18.60
C LEU A 50 -20.26 5.56 -18.82
N PRO A 51 -20.44 5.06 -20.05
CA PRO A 51 -21.39 3.99 -20.33
C PRO A 51 -21.12 2.72 -19.51
N GLU A 52 -22.15 1.89 -19.36
CA GLU A 52 -22.06 0.60 -18.67
C GLU A 52 -20.93 -0.27 -19.28
N GLY A 53 -20.05 -0.82 -18.43
CA GLY A 53 -18.84 -1.57 -18.84
C GLY A 53 -17.50 -0.97 -18.39
N ALA A 54 -17.48 0.31 -17.98
CA ALA A 54 -16.34 0.96 -17.31
C ALA A 54 -16.14 0.75 -15.78
N PRO A 55 -16.83 -0.15 -15.02
CA PRO A 55 -16.63 -0.31 -13.57
C PRO A 55 -15.21 -0.65 -13.11
N SER A 56 -14.35 -1.10 -14.02
CA SER A 56 -12.99 -1.54 -13.70
C SER A 56 -12.17 -0.42 -13.03
N VAL A 57 -12.20 0.81 -13.56
CA VAL A 57 -11.41 1.92 -13.02
C VAL A 57 -11.99 2.46 -11.71
N GLU A 58 -13.32 2.47 -11.55
CA GLU A 58 -13.96 2.84 -10.28
C GLU A 58 -13.52 1.92 -9.14
N LEU A 59 -13.54 0.60 -9.38
CA LEU A 59 -13.10 -0.41 -8.40
C LEU A 59 -11.61 -0.25 -8.06
N LEU A 60 -10.76 0.04 -9.06
CA LEU A 60 -9.36 0.35 -8.82
C LEU A 60 -9.20 1.59 -7.92
N VAL A 61 -9.91 2.69 -8.20
CA VAL A 61 -9.85 3.92 -7.38
C VAL A 61 -10.32 3.65 -5.95
N LEU A 62 -11.42 2.90 -5.77
CA LEU A 62 -11.93 2.53 -4.45
C LEU A 62 -10.94 1.64 -3.68
N SER A 63 -10.25 0.72 -4.36
CA SER A 63 -9.23 -0.13 -3.72
C SER A 63 -8.06 0.69 -3.17
N VAL A 64 -7.63 1.72 -3.90
CA VAL A 64 -6.55 2.65 -3.51
C VAL A 64 -7.01 3.59 -2.40
N LEU A 65 -8.22 4.14 -2.47
CA LEU A 65 -8.79 4.95 -1.40
C LEU A 65 -8.93 4.16 -0.10
N SER A 66 -9.37 2.90 -0.17
CA SER A 66 -9.44 2.02 0.99
C SER A 66 -8.07 1.78 1.61
N LEU A 67 -7.03 1.52 0.81
CA LEU A 67 -5.65 1.42 1.28
C LEU A 67 -5.14 2.74 1.89
N GLN A 68 -5.48 3.88 1.28
CA GLN A 68 -5.06 5.19 1.76
C GLN A 68 -5.70 5.54 3.11
N GLU A 69 -6.99 5.26 3.31
CA GLU A 69 -7.64 5.50 4.59
C GLU A 69 -7.08 4.57 5.69
N GLU A 70 -6.71 3.33 5.34
CA GLU A 70 -5.99 2.44 6.25
C GLU A 70 -4.62 3.04 6.63
N HIS A 71 -3.77 3.36 5.65
CA HIS A 71 -2.45 3.98 5.87
C HIS A 71 -2.51 5.22 6.78
N LEU A 72 -3.55 6.05 6.63
CA LEU A 72 -3.77 7.25 7.42
C LEU A 72 -4.34 7.03 8.84
N GLY A 73 -4.48 5.78 9.26
CA GLY A 73 -5.02 5.44 10.58
C GLY A 73 -6.53 5.64 10.70
N ARG A 74 -7.27 5.50 9.59
CA ARG A 74 -8.74 5.60 9.54
C ARG A 74 -9.35 4.26 9.11
N PRO A 75 -9.12 3.17 9.87
CA PRO A 75 -9.53 1.83 9.46
C PRO A 75 -11.06 1.70 9.32
N ALA A 76 -11.86 2.44 10.09
CA ALA A 76 -13.32 2.44 9.92
C ALA A 76 -13.75 3.00 8.54
N ALA A 77 -13.06 4.01 8.01
CA ALA A 77 -13.35 4.54 6.68
C ALA A 77 -12.92 3.55 5.58
N SER A 78 -11.76 2.92 5.74
CA SER A 78 -11.29 1.84 4.87
C SER A 78 -12.26 0.65 4.84
N LEU A 79 -12.79 0.25 6.01
CA LEU A 79 -13.78 -0.82 6.14
C LEU A 79 -15.09 -0.46 5.42
N ARG A 80 -15.59 0.76 5.57
CA ARG A 80 -16.82 1.19 4.86
C ARG A 80 -16.65 1.08 3.34
N ILE A 81 -15.51 1.52 2.80
CA ILE A 81 -15.25 1.44 1.36
C ILE A 81 -15.22 -0.04 0.93
N SER A 82 -14.40 -0.86 1.58
CA SER A 82 -14.25 -2.27 1.21
C SER A 82 -15.54 -3.07 1.35
N SER A 83 -16.26 -2.97 2.48
CA SER A 83 -17.53 -3.66 2.66
C SER A 83 -18.62 -3.16 1.71
N SER A 84 -18.62 -1.88 1.32
CA SER A 84 -19.58 -1.36 0.33
C SER A 84 -19.39 -2.00 -1.05
N VAL A 85 -18.14 -2.24 -1.45
CA VAL A 85 -17.84 -2.93 -2.72
C VAL A 85 -18.20 -4.41 -2.62
N LEU A 86 -17.81 -5.08 -1.52
CA LEU A 86 -18.12 -6.49 -1.30
C LEU A 86 -19.62 -6.80 -1.18
N ALA A 87 -20.45 -5.80 -0.84
CA ALA A 87 -21.90 -5.92 -0.88
C ALA A 87 -22.48 -5.90 -2.30
N GLY A 88 -21.69 -5.47 -3.30
CA GLY A 88 -22.05 -5.55 -4.71
C GLY A 88 -22.17 -6.98 -5.21
N ARG A 89 -23.00 -7.20 -6.23
CA ARG A 89 -23.19 -8.51 -6.86
C ARG A 89 -22.22 -8.67 -8.04
N ASP A 90 -21.81 -9.91 -8.31
CA ASP A 90 -21.08 -10.31 -9.54
C ASP A 90 -19.68 -9.69 -9.72
N LEU A 91 -18.93 -9.51 -8.62
CA LEU A 91 -17.52 -9.09 -8.69
C LEU A 91 -16.64 -10.19 -9.30
N PRO A 92 -15.69 -9.85 -10.20
CA PRO A 92 -14.62 -10.76 -10.57
C PRO A 92 -13.84 -11.25 -9.33
N ALA A 93 -13.45 -12.53 -9.31
CA ALA A 93 -12.87 -13.18 -8.15
C ALA A 93 -11.62 -12.44 -7.62
N ARG A 94 -10.73 -11.99 -8.51
CA ARG A 94 -9.52 -11.27 -8.09
C ARG A 94 -9.82 -9.88 -7.53
N VAL A 95 -10.85 -9.21 -8.06
CA VAL A 95 -11.31 -7.93 -7.51
C VAL A 95 -11.88 -8.13 -6.11
N ALA A 96 -12.73 -9.14 -5.92
CA ALA A 96 -13.26 -9.49 -4.60
C ALA A 96 -12.12 -9.84 -3.61
N ALA A 97 -11.11 -10.58 -4.06
CA ALA A 97 -9.93 -10.90 -3.25
C ALA A 97 -9.17 -9.65 -2.77
N VAL A 98 -8.93 -8.67 -3.67
CA VAL A 98 -8.33 -7.38 -3.30
C VAL A 98 -9.13 -6.70 -2.19
N PHE A 99 -10.46 -6.62 -2.34
CA PHE A 99 -11.30 -5.94 -1.35
C PHE A 99 -11.44 -6.71 -0.03
N HIS A 100 -11.40 -8.04 -0.06
CA HIS A 100 -11.29 -8.84 1.17
C HIS A 100 -9.98 -8.62 1.91
N VAL A 101 -8.85 -8.44 1.21
CA VAL A 101 -7.58 -8.02 1.83
C VAL A 101 -7.70 -6.63 2.46
N ARG A 102 -8.32 -5.67 1.76
CA ARG A 102 -8.56 -4.33 2.32
C ARG A 102 -9.44 -4.37 3.57
N GLU A 103 -10.52 -5.15 3.52
CA GLU A 103 -11.41 -5.39 4.65
C GLU A 103 -10.65 -6.02 5.83
N ALA A 104 -9.81 -7.02 5.57
CA ALA A 104 -9.04 -7.70 6.59
C ALA A 104 -8.07 -6.74 7.31
N ARG A 105 -7.31 -5.94 6.57
CA ARG A 105 -6.40 -4.93 7.15
C ARG A 105 -7.14 -3.91 8.00
N ALA A 106 -8.27 -3.42 7.54
CA ALA A 106 -9.11 -2.51 8.30
C ALA A 106 -9.65 -3.17 9.59
N ARG A 107 -10.15 -4.40 9.49
CA ARG A 107 -10.66 -5.20 10.63
C ARG A 107 -9.57 -5.51 11.66
N ALA A 108 -8.36 -5.84 11.22
CA ALA A 108 -7.22 -6.10 12.09
C ALA A 108 -6.91 -4.89 12.97
N ARG A 109 -6.80 -3.69 12.37
CA ARG A 109 -6.58 -2.43 13.10
C ARG A 109 -7.75 -1.99 13.99
N LEU A 110 -8.93 -2.56 13.80
CA LEU A 110 -10.09 -2.38 14.68
C LEU A 110 -10.19 -3.46 15.77
N GLY A 111 -9.20 -4.34 15.90
CA GLY A 111 -9.19 -5.45 16.87
C GLY A 111 -10.14 -6.60 16.52
N GLN A 112 -10.68 -6.64 15.29
CA GLN A 112 -11.67 -7.63 14.87
C GLN A 112 -11.00 -8.91 14.29
N GLY A 113 -10.08 -9.53 15.04
CA GLY A 113 -9.18 -10.58 14.56
C GLY A 113 -9.87 -11.74 13.84
N ARG A 114 -10.89 -12.37 14.45
CA ARG A 114 -11.64 -13.46 13.80
C ARG A 114 -12.24 -13.05 12.45
N ARG A 115 -12.72 -11.81 12.34
CA ARG A 115 -13.32 -11.29 11.11
C ARG A 115 -12.25 -10.94 10.07
N ALA A 116 -11.08 -10.47 10.50
CA ALA A 116 -9.95 -10.20 9.63
C ALA A 116 -9.40 -11.49 8.99
N LEU A 117 -9.17 -12.53 9.80
CA LEU A 117 -8.66 -13.81 9.33
C LEU A 117 -9.62 -14.52 8.38
N ARG A 118 -10.93 -14.43 8.62
CA ARG A 118 -11.93 -14.94 7.66
C ARG A 118 -11.85 -14.23 6.31
N SER A 119 -11.77 -12.89 6.31
CA SER A 119 -11.64 -12.14 5.05
C SER A 119 -10.35 -12.51 4.31
N LEU A 120 -9.23 -12.75 5.01
CA LEU A 120 -7.98 -13.22 4.39
C LEU A 120 -8.10 -14.64 3.81
N ALA A 121 -8.79 -15.55 4.50
CA ALA A 121 -9.05 -16.90 4.00
C ALA A 121 -9.87 -16.85 2.71
N THR A 122 -10.96 -16.07 2.70
CA THR A 122 -11.77 -15.86 1.49
C THR A 122 -10.96 -15.24 0.34
N ALA A 123 -10.10 -14.25 0.62
CA ALA A 123 -9.22 -13.68 -0.40
C ALA A 123 -8.26 -14.73 -1.00
N ARG A 124 -7.77 -15.66 -0.17
CA ARG A 124 -6.86 -16.73 -0.58
C ARG A 124 -7.55 -17.77 -1.45
N GLU A 125 -8.77 -18.16 -1.07
CA GLU A 125 -9.61 -19.07 -1.87
C GLU A 125 -9.91 -18.47 -3.24
N LEU A 126 -10.33 -17.20 -3.29
CA LEU A 126 -10.62 -16.50 -4.54
C LEU A 126 -9.40 -16.34 -5.47
N LEU A 127 -8.19 -16.38 -4.93
CA LEU A 127 -6.96 -16.26 -5.71
C LEU A 127 -6.42 -17.63 -6.17
N ALA A 128 -6.92 -18.74 -5.61
CA ALA A 128 -6.38 -20.09 -5.84
C ALA A 128 -6.54 -20.55 -7.29
N ASP A 129 -7.64 -20.17 -7.95
CA ASP A 129 -7.95 -20.58 -9.33
C ASP A 129 -7.16 -19.78 -10.39
N GLY A 130 -6.37 -18.79 -9.98
CA GLY A 130 -5.56 -17.97 -10.89
C GLY A 130 -6.37 -16.90 -11.66
N PRO A 131 -5.78 -16.29 -12.71
CA PRO A 131 -6.44 -15.23 -13.49
C PRO A 131 -7.62 -15.75 -14.30
N SER A 132 -8.72 -15.01 -14.30
CA SER A 132 -9.89 -15.26 -15.15
C SER A 132 -10.01 -14.20 -16.26
N PRO A 133 -10.61 -14.52 -17.42
CA PRO A 133 -10.95 -13.51 -18.44
C PRO A 133 -11.86 -12.38 -17.94
N ARG A 134 -12.55 -12.59 -16.81
CA ARG A 134 -13.38 -11.56 -16.15
C ARG A 134 -12.56 -10.56 -15.32
N ASP A 135 -11.32 -10.90 -14.98
CA ASP A 135 -10.49 -10.03 -14.14
C ASP A 135 -10.02 -8.82 -14.95
N PRO A 136 -10.23 -7.58 -14.44
CA PRO A 136 -9.70 -6.40 -15.09
C PRO A 136 -8.18 -6.45 -15.19
N SER A 137 -7.62 -5.95 -16.29
CA SER A 137 -6.18 -5.94 -16.53
C SER A 137 -5.39 -5.36 -15.37
N TRP A 138 -5.89 -4.30 -14.74
CA TRP A 138 -5.24 -3.65 -13.60
C TRP A 138 -5.01 -4.58 -12.40
N THR A 139 -5.66 -5.73 -12.29
CA THR A 139 -5.47 -6.67 -11.18
C THR A 139 -4.15 -7.46 -11.26
N TRP A 140 -3.36 -7.28 -12.31
CA TRP A 140 -2.10 -8.00 -12.55
C TRP A 140 -1.10 -7.94 -11.39
N TRP A 141 -1.10 -6.86 -10.59
CA TRP A 141 -0.20 -6.68 -9.45
C TRP A 141 -0.60 -7.48 -8.21
N PHE A 142 -1.83 -7.99 -8.15
CA PHE A 142 -2.34 -8.72 -6.99
C PHE A 142 -2.07 -10.21 -7.14
N ASP A 143 -0.88 -10.61 -6.70
CA ASP A 143 -0.39 -11.98 -6.68
C ASP A 143 -0.39 -12.56 -5.25
N ARG A 144 0.12 -13.79 -5.12
CA ARG A 144 0.24 -14.49 -3.84
C ARG A 144 1.14 -13.72 -2.85
N SER A 145 2.22 -13.12 -3.33
CA SER A 145 3.16 -12.36 -2.50
C SER A 145 2.52 -11.08 -1.96
N GLU A 146 1.71 -10.39 -2.77
CA GLU A 146 0.93 -9.23 -2.35
C GLU A 146 -0.09 -9.60 -1.27
N LEU A 147 -0.79 -10.73 -1.44
CA LEU A 147 -1.72 -11.27 -0.44
C LEU A 147 -0.97 -11.60 0.86
N ASP A 148 0.12 -12.35 0.79
CA ASP A 148 0.88 -12.77 1.98
C ASP A 148 1.52 -11.58 2.69
N GLY A 149 1.99 -10.56 1.96
CA GLY A 149 2.49 -9.32 2.54
C GLY A 149 1.41 -8.58 3.34
N HIS A 150 0.21 -8.44 2.79
CA HIS A 150 -0.91 -7.86 3.53
C HIS A 150 -1.42 -8.76 4.66
N HIS A 151 -1.34 -10.09 4.53
CA HIS A 151 -1.65 -11.02 5.61
C HIS A 151 -0.70 -10.81 6.79
N GLY A 152 0.61 -10.73 6.53
CA GLY A 152 1.62 -10.46 7.55
C GLY A 152 1.35 -9.13 8.26
N LEU A 153 1.04 -8.06 7.52
CA LEU A 153 0.69 -6.77 8.13
C LEU A 153 -0.59 -6.85 8.98
N ALA A 154 -1.58 -7.64 8.59
CA ALA A 154 -2.78 -7.85 9.40
C ALA A 154 -2.46 -8.57 10.72
N LEU A 155 -1.58 -9.59 10.68
CA LEU A 155 -1.14 -10.31 11.88
C LEU A 155 -0.30 -9.42 12.81
N ALA A 156 0.54 -8.57 12.25
CA ALA A 156 1.28 -7.57 13.02
C ALA A 156 0.33 -6.62 13.77
N ASP A 157 -0.73 -6.15 13.11
CA ASP A 157 -1.79 -5.32 13.73
C ASP A 157 -2.59 -6.09 14.81
N LEU A 158 -2.64 -7.43 14.72
CA LEU A 158 -3.33 -8.31 15.68
C LEU A 158 -2.44 -8.79 16.84
N GLY A 159 -1.16 -8.40 16.87
CA GLY A 159 -0.23 -8.77 17.94
C GLY A 159 0.43 -10.15 17.76
N ASP A 160 0.52 -10.65 16.52
CA ASP A 160 1.27 -11.86 16.16
C ASP A 160 2.49 -11.49 15.29
N PRO A 161 3.56 -10.93 15.90
CA PRO A 161 4.71 -10.42 15.16
C PRO A 161 5.56 -11.52 14.52
N ASP A 162 5.60 -12.73 15.08
CA ASP A 162 6.44 -13.81 14.59
C ASP A 162 5.88 -14.37 13.26
N THR A 163 4.58 -14.69 13.24
CA THR A 163 3.92 -15.13 12.00
C THR A 163 3.90 -14.01 10.95
N ALA A 164 3.71 -12.77 11.40
CA ALA A 164 3.79 -11.60 10.53
C ALA A 164 5.15 -11.45 9.86
N ALA A 165 6.24 -11.64 10.61
CA ALA A 165 7.60 -11.55 10.09
C ALA A 165 7.88 -12.63 9.03
N ALA A 166 7.43 -13.87 9.27
CA ALA A 166 7.55 -14.96 8.31
C ALA A 166 6.83 -14.64 6.99
N LEU A 167 5.56 -14.23 7.06
CA LEU A 167 4.79 -13.87 5.85
C LEU A 167 5.36 -12.69 5.08
N LEU A 168 5.84 -11.66 5.80
CA LEU A 168 6.51 -10.52 5.17
C LEU A 168 7.84 -10.93 4.53
N HIS A 169 8.56 -11.90 5.10
CA HIS A 169 9.78 -12.43 4.50
C HIS A 169 9.48 -13.09 3.16
N GLU A 170 8.50 -14.00 3.12
CA GLU A 170 8.05 -14.66 1.88
C GLU A 170 7.57 -13.65 0.83
N ALA A 171 6.81 -12.64 1.25
CA ALA A 171 6.35 -11.58 0.35
C ALA A 171 7.50 -10.76 -0.28
N THR A 172 8.69 -10.76 0.32
CA THR A 172 9.88 -10.08 -0.20
C THR A 172 10.76 -10.94 -1.11
N ALA A 173 10.53 -12.25 -1.19
CA ALA A 173 11.38 -13.19 -1.93
C ALA A 173 11.08 -13.24 -3.44
N ALA A 174 10.00 -12.62 -3.91
CA ALA A 174 9.60 -12.66 -5.33
C ALA A 174 10.36 -11.62 -6.18
N GLY A 175 11.04 -12.09 -7.23
CA GLY A 175 11.62 -11.23 -8.28
C GLY A 175 10.56 -10.59 -9.19
N ASP A 176 10.91 -9.50 -9.88
CA ASP A 176 10.04 -8.71 -10.79
C ASP A 176 8.75 -8.11 -10.17
N ALA A 177 8.86 -7.59 -8.95
CA ALA A 177 7.77 -6.90 -8.28
C ALA A 177 7.64 -5.40 -8.67
N PRO A 178 6.43 -4.81 -8.62
CA PRO A 178 6.26 -3.36 -8.71
C PRO A 178 7.11 -2.63 -7.66
N ALA A 179 7.68 -1.47 -8.02
CA ALA A 179 8.59 -0.73 -7.14
C ALA A 179 8.03 -0.42 -5.72
N TYR A 180 6.71 -0.26 -5.60
CA TYR A 180 6.06 -0.03 -4.30
C TYR A 180 6.15 -1.24 -3.35
N ARG A 181 6.39 -2.45 -3.86
CA ARG A 181 6.45 -3.68 -3.06
C ARG A 181 7.66 -3.73 -2.11
N SER A 182 8.65 -2.86 -2.33
CA SER A 182 9.69 -2.51 -1.35
C SER A 182 9.13 -2.14 0.03
N LEU A 183 7.85 -1.71 0.09
CA LEU A 183 7.12 -1.49 1.33
C LEU A 183 7.11 -2.72 2.26
N PHE A 184 6.95 -3.96 1.76
CA PHE A 184 6.93 -5.13 2.65
C PHE A 184 8.28 -5.36 3.33
N SER A 185 9.38 -5.12 2.62
CA SER A 185 10.73 -5.21 3.20
C SER A 185 10.96 -4.12 4.25
N ALA A 186 10.47 -2.90 3.99
CA ALA A 186 10.56 -1.78 4.92
C ALA A 186 9.69 -1.99 6.18
N GLU A 187 8.47 -2.52 6.03
CA GLU A 187 7.59 -2.84 7.16
C GLU A 187 8.09 -4.06 7.95
N LEU A 188 8.73 -5.04 7.31
CA LEU A 188 9.40 -6.13 8.02
C LEU A 188 10.53 -5.59 8.91
N ALA A 189 11.37 -4.69 8.40
CA ALA A 189 12.41 -4.05 9.20
C ALA A 189 11.82 -3.28 10.40
N CYS A 190 10.69 -2.57 10.18
CA CYS A 190 9.97 -1.85 11.21
C CYS A 190 9.40 -2.80 12.29
N LEU A 191 8.82 -3.93 11.86
CA LEU A 191 8.26 -4.96 12.73
C LEU A 191 9.35 -5.59 13.62
N LEU A 192 10.46 -6.03 13.03
CA LEU A 192 11.60 -6.62 13.75
C LEU A 192 12.19 -5.64 14.77
N ALA A 193 12.35 -4.37 14.37
CA ALA A 193 12.87 -3.34 15.27
C ALA A 193 11.92 -3.07 16.45
N ARG A 194 10.60 -3.09 16.23
CA ARG A 194 9.62 -2.92 17.32
C ARG A 194 9.59 -4.12 18.26
N ALA A 195 9.82 -5.32 17.74
CA ALA A 195 9.91 -6.55 18.55
C ALA A 195 11.23 -6.66 19.34
N GLY A 196 12.21 -5.79 19.09
CA GLY A 196 13.53 -5.88 19.71
C GLY A 196 14.43 -6.98 19.12
N ALA A 197 14.06 -7.53 17.97
CA ALA A 197 14.83 -8.53 17.22
C ALA A 197 16.01 -7.85 16.50
N TRP A 198 16.99 -7.37 17.29
CA TRP A 198 18.05 -6.48 16.80
C TRP A 198 18.94 -7.13 15.75
N ARG A 199 19.23 -8.42 15.86
CA ARG A 199 20.10 -9.13 14.93
C ARG A 199 19.45 -9.24 13.55
N GLU A 200 18.18 -9.62 13.54
CA GLU A 200 17.35 -9.76 12.35
C GLU A 200 17.07 -8.40 11.71
N THR A 201 16.87 -7.37 12.54
CA THR A 201 16.74 -5.98 12.09
C THR A 201 18.00 -5.53 11.35
N ASP A 202 19.18 -5.78 11.91
CA ASP A 202 20.46 -5.39 11.30
C ASP A 202 20.73 -6.11 9.98
N ALA A 203 20.49 -7.43 9.94
CA ALA A 203 20.62 -8.22 8.72
C ALA A 203 19.68 -7.72 7.61
N ARG A 204 18.43 -7.36 7.96
CA ARG A 204 17.46 -6.81 7.00
C ARG A 204 17.85 -5.41 6.53
N LEU A 205 18.29 -4.53 7.43
CA LEU A 205 18.65 -3.15 7.08
C LEU A 205 19.93 -3.06 6.26
N SER A 206 20.93 -3.90 6.53
CA SER A 206 22.19 -3.89 5.81
C SER A 206 21.99 -4.05 4.29
N GLY A 207 21.13 -4.99 3.88
CA GLY A 207 20.78 -5.15 2.46
C GLY A 207 19.91 -4.02 1.88
N LEU A 208 19.13 -3.34 2.73
CA LEU A 208 18.25 -2.26 2.29
C LEU A 208 18.98 -0.94 2.07
N VAL A 209 20.03 -0.64 2.85
CA VAL A 209 20.77 0.63 2.75
C VAL A 209 21.29 0.89 1.34
N GLU A 210 21.83 -0.13 0.69
CA GLU A 210 22.38 -0.04 -0.67
C GLU A 210 21.27 0.20 -1.72
N SER A 211 20.08 -0.36 -1.51
CA SER A 211 18.93 -0.24 -2.41
C SER A 211 18.14 1.07 -2.30
N ILE A 212 18.42 1.93 -1.30
CA ILE A 212 17.65 3.18 -1.05
C ILE A 212 17.50 4.08 -2.29
N PRO A 213 18.55 4.32 -3.11
CA PRO A 213 18.41 5.16 -4.30
C PRO A 213 17.39 4.63 -5.31
N GLU A 214 17.16 3.31 -5.33
CA GLU A 214 16.26 2.61 -6.24
C GLU A 214 14.82 2.51 -5.71
N ILE A 215 14.62 2.73 -4.40
CA ILE A 215 13.30 2.73 -3.78
C ILE A 215 12.53 3.98 -4.22
N GLY A 216 11.63 3.80 -5.19
CA GLY A 216 10.74 4.84 -5.69
C GLY A 216 9.57 5.20 -4.76
N SER A 217 9.26 4.35 -3.76
CA SER A 217 8.12 4.55 -2.86
C SER A 217 8.47 5.38 -1.63
N VAL A 218 7.90 6.58 -1.53
CA VAL A 218 8.09 7.45 -0.35
C VAL A 218 7.46 6.82 0.90
N ARG A 219 6.40 6.03 0.77
CA ARG A 219 5.83 5.25 1.88
C ARG A 219 6.84 4.25 2.45
N ALA A 220 7.53 3.51 1.58
CA ALA A 220 8.58 2.57 1.98
C ALA A 220 9.75 3.31 2.68
N LEU A 221 10.22 4.42 2.10
CA LEU A 221 11.24 5.28 2.72
C LEU A 221 10.77 5.83 4.08
N GLY A 222 9.48 6.17 4.21
CA GLY A 222 8.85 6.59 5.45
C GLY A 222 8.84 5.51 6.53
N ALA A 223 8.60 4.25 6.14
CA ALA A 223 8.70 3.10 7.03
C ALA A 223 10.14 2.89 7.53
N LEU A 224 11.13 2.94 6.63
CA LEU A 224 12.55 2.88 7.01
C LEU A 224 12.96 4.00 7.96
N ALA A 225 12.46 5.23 7.74
CA ALA A 225 12.69 6.34 8.66
C ALA A 225 12.08 6.10 10.04
N ARG A 226 10.94 5.39 10.15
CA ARG A 226 10.38 4.97 11.44
C ARG A 226 11.25 3.91 12.12
N THR A 227 11.79 2.97 11.34
CA THR A 227 12.72 1.95 11.83
C THR A 227 13.97 2.58 12.44
N ALA A 228 14.62 3.51 11.72
CA ALA A 228 15.79 4.25 12.24
C ALA A 228 15.49 4.94 13.58
N ARG A 229 14.36 5.64 13.70
CA ARG A 229 13.94 6.27 14.97
C ARG A 229 13.67 5.27 16.09
N THR A 230 13.18 4.08 15.76
CA THR A 230 12.94 3.00 16.74
C THR A 230 14.26 2.49 17.30
N ILE A 231 15.26 2.31 16.42
CA ILE A 231 16.62 1.90 16.81
C ILE A 231 17.31 2.98 17.66
N GLU A 232 17.21 4.25 17.27
CA GLU A 232 17.81 5.37 18.03
C GLU A 232 17.32 5.40 19.49
N ARG A 233 16.01 5.22 19.69
CA ARG A 233 15.34 5.27 20.99
C ARG A 233 15.32 3.92 21.73
N GLY A 234 15.73 2.85 21.07
CA GLY A 234 15.63 1.49 21.59
C GLY A 234 16.60 1.25 22.77
N PRO A 235 16.14 0.58 23.83
CA PRO A 235 17.04 0.15 24.91
C PRO A 235 17.92 -1.01 24.42
N ARG A 236 19.18 -1.06 24.89
CA ARG A 236 20.11 -2.18 24.65
C ARG A 236 20.36 -2.51 23.16
N VAL A 237 20.17 -1.53 22.28
CA VAL A 237 20.49 -1.67 20.85
C VAL A 237 22.01 -1.79 20.66
N PRO A 238 22.51 -2.82 19.96
CA PRO A 238 23.92 -3.00 19.66
C PRO A 238 24.52 -1.80 18.91
N ARG A 239 25.80 -1.48 19.17
CA ARG A 239 26.48 -0.35 18.51
C ARG A 239 26.46 -0.46 16.98
N GLY A 240 26.79 -1.63 16.43
CA GLY A 240 26.76 -1.85 14.98
C GLY A 240 25.41 -1.51 14.35
N LEU A 241 24.30 -1.91 14.97
CA LEU A 241 22.96 -1.55 14.48
C LEU A 241 22.67 -0.05 14.57
N ARG A 242 23.23 0.67 15.55
CA ARG A 242 23.15 2.14 15.60
C ARG A 242 23.92 2.78 14.43
N ASP A 243 25.06 2.22 14.06
CA ASP A 243 25.83 2.67 12.90
C ASP A 243 25.06 2.40 11.60
N THR A 244 24.47 1.20 11.44
CA THR A 244 23.57 0.85 10.32
C THR A 244 22.40 1.84 10.22
N ALA A 245 21.76 2.19 11.34
CA ALA A 245 20.68 3.18 11.37
C ALA A 245 21.16 4.61 11.02
N GLY A 246 22.40 4.96 11.37
CA GLY A 246 23.06 6.19 10.95
C GLY A 246 23.24 6.25 9.44
N CYS A 247 23.78 5.18 8.84
CA CYS A 247 23.94 5.04 7.39
C CYS A 247 22.59 5.13 6.66
N LEU A 248 21.58 4.39 7.16
CA LEU A 248 20.21 4.46 6.66
C LEU A 248 19.67 5.90 6.67
N THR A 249 19.85 6.61 7.79
CA THR A 249 19.39 8.00 7.93
C THR A 249 20.11 8.94 6.96
N ALA A 250 21.41 8.76 6.75
CA ALA A 250 22.18 9.54 5.79
C ALA A 250 21.70 9.30 4.34
N ALA A 251 21.51 8.04 3.95
CA ALA A 251 21.01 7.67 2.63
C ALA A 251 19.59 8.21 2.37
N LEU A 252 18.69 8.12 3.34
CA LEU A 252 17.34 8.71 3.25
C LEU A 252 17.37 10.23 3.04
N ARG A 253 18.29 10.95 3.71
CA ARG A 253 18.46 12.40 3.52
C ARG A 253 19.01 12.74 2.14
N ALA A 254 19.97 11.97 1.64
CA ALA A 254 20.51 12.13 0.29
C ALA A 254 19.41 11.95 -0.77
N GLN A 255 18.56 10.93 -0.63
CA GLN A 255 17.45 10.67 -1.56
C GLN A 255 16.40 11.79 -1.53
N ALA A 256 16.04 12.30 -0.34
CA ALA A 256 15.14 13.45 -0.20
C ALA A 256 15.75 14.74 -0.79
N GLY A 257 17.08 14.85 -0.77
CA GLY A 257 17.84 15.90 -1.47
C GLY A 257 17.82 15.71 -2.98
N ALA A 258 17.94 14.50 -3.51
CA ALA A 258 17.91 14.24 -4.95
C ALA A 258 16.54 14.45 -5.59
N THR A 259 15.45 14.42 -4.80
CA THR A 259 14.09 14.59 -5.33
C THR A 259 13.86 15.99 -5.90
N HIS A 260 13.36 16.05 -7.14
CA HIS A 260 13.16 17.28 -7.94
C HIS A 260 12.43 18.39 -7.14
N PRO A 261 12.84 19.68 -7.24
CA PRO A 261 12.32 20.79 -6.43
C PRO A 261 10.78 20.96 -6.43
N ALA A 262 10.09 20.49 -7.48
CA ALA A 262 8.63 20.41 -7.53
C ALA A 262 7.99 19.54 -6.42
N PHE A 263 8.74 18.59 -5.86
CA PHE A 263 8.32 17.73 -4.74
C PHE A 263 8.79 18.23 -3.37
N ARG A 264 9.72 19.20 -3.31
CA ARG A 264 10.28 19.76 -2.05
C ARG A 264 9.34 20.73 -1.33
N ARG A 265 8.41 21.39 -2.04
CA ARG A 265 7.45 22.36 -1.47
C ARG A 265 6.10 21.69 -1.20
N ILE A 266 5.94 21.10 -0.02
CA ILE A 266 4.71 20.99 0.81
C ILE A 266 5.15 20.37 2.15
N ARG A 267 6.04 21.08 2.82
CA ARG A 267 6.47 20.83 4.20
C ARG A 267 6.49 22.17 4.92
N ARG A 268 5.30 22.69 5.23
CA ARG A 268 5.07 23.62 6.35
C ARG A 268 3.60 23.42 6.79
N PRO A 269 3.34 23.53 8.11
CA PRO A 269 2.20 22.91 8.80
C PRO A 269 0.84 23.32 8.26
#